data_AF-A0A8S3FE52-F1
#
_entry.id   AF-A0A8S3FE52-F1
#
_cell.length_a   1.000
_cell.length_b   1.000
_cell.length_c   1.000
_cell.angle_alpha   90.00
_cell.angle_beta   90.00
_cell.angle_gamma   90.00
#
_symmetry.space_group_name_H-M   'P 1'
#
loop_
_entity.id
_entity.type
_entity.pdbx_description
1 polymer ?
#
loop_
_entity_poly.entity_id
_entity_poly.type
_entity_poly.pdbx_seq_one_letter_code
_entity_poly.pdbx_strand_id
1 'polypeptide(L)'
;IGLDGSIDILMTEDQKKYRNALKKMAKRKPTKAFPRPRFAFARFLFDLTTNQKFDIFIMICIFLNMFCMCLEHHNQTLTFGLTLGYINHVFVAM
;
A
#
# COMPACT_ATOMS: atom_id res chain seq x y z
N ILE A 1 34.92 14.60 -12.28
CA ILE A 1 33.91 15.68 -12.22
C ILE A 1 32.67 15.10 -12.92
N GLY A 2 31.81 14.44 -12.14
CA GLY A 2 30.85 13.45 -12.62
C GLY A 2 29.49 14.04 -13.01
N LEU A 3 28.72 13.28 -13.80
CA LEU A 3 27.44 13.61 -14.44
C LEU A 3 26.43 14.45 -13.63
N ASP A 4 26.42 14.37 -12.29
CA ASP A 4 25.47 15.09 -11.42
C ASP A 4 25.65 16.63 -11.53
N GLY A 5 26.87 17.12 -11.78
CA GLY A 5 27.14 18.55 -11.98
C GLY A 5 26.66 19.09 -13.33
N SER A 6 26.63 18.26 -14.38
CA SER A 6 26.14 18.65 -15.71
C SER A 6 24.62 18.63 -15.79
N ILE A 7 23.94 17.72 -15.08
CA ILE A 7 22.47 17.70 -15.01
C ILE A 7 21.95 18.91 -14.20
N ASP A 8 22.65 19.30 -13.14
CA ASP A 8 22.31 20.51 -12.39
C ASP A 8 22.49 21.80 -13.23
N ILE A 9 23.36 21.82 -14.25
CA ILE A 9 23.51 23.02 -15.11
C ILE A 9 22.36 23.18 -16.10
N LEU A 10 21.66 22.09 -16.44
CA LEU A 10 20.52 22.07 -17.38
C LEU A 10 19.16 22.30 -16.69
N MET A 11 19.10 22.17 -15.37
CA MET A 11 17.88 22.39 -14.60
C MET A 11 17.69 23.87 -14.26
N THR A 12 16.45 24.35 -14.42
CA THR A 12 16.08 25.72 -13.97
C THR A 12 16.08 25.81 -12.44
N GLU A 13 16.14 27.04 -11.92
CA GLU A 13 16.14 27.27 -10.46
C GLU A 13 14.89 26.69 -9.78
N ASP A 14 13.72 26.78 -10.42
CA ASP A 14 12.47 26.21 -9.91
C ASP A 14 12.50 24.68 -9.87
N GLN A 15 13.06 24.03 -10.88
CA GLN A 15 13.21 22.58 -10.91
C GLN A 15 14.18 22.10 -9.82
N LYS A 16 15.25 22.84 -9.54
CA LYS A 16 16.17 22.56 -8.43
C LYS A 16 15.47 22.67 -7.08
N LYS A 17 14.65 23.72 -6.91
CA LYS A 17 13.86 23.93 -5.69
C LYS A 17 12.85 22.79 -5.48
N TYR A 18 12.18 22.34 -6.54
CA TYR A 18 11.27 21.19 -6.51
C TYR A 18 12.00 19.88 -6.20
N ARG A 19 13.14 19.60 -6.86
CA ARG A 19 13.99 18.42 -6.59
C ARG A 19 14.47 18.39 -5.14
N ASN A 20 14.88 19.55 -4.60
CA ASN A 20 15.30 19.68 -3.21
C ASN A 20 14.16 19.48 -2.22
N ALA A 21 12.95 19.96 -2.53
CA ALA A 21 11.75 19.70 -1.74
C ALA A 21 11.43 18.20 -1.70
N LEU A 22 11.44 17.53 -2.85
CA LEU A 22 11.21 16.08 -2.95
C LEU A 22 12.27 15.27 -2.20
N LYS A 23 13.56 15.58 -2.38
CA LYS A 23 14.65 14.93 -1.64
C LYS A 23 14.48 15.12 -0.13
N LYS A 24 14.07 16.31 0.32
CA LYS A 24 13.83 16.60 1.74
C LYS A 24 12.64 15.82 2.29
N MET A 25 11.57 15.65 1.52
CA MET A 25 10.42 14.82 1.90
C MET A 25 10.80 13.34 1.97
N ALA A 26 11.54 12.82 0.98
CA ALA A 26 12.01 11.43 0.97
C ALA A 26 12.94 11.11 2.14
N LYS A 27 13.75 12.08 2.59
CA LYS A 27 14.67 11.93 3.73
C LYS A 27 13.97 12.00 5.08
N ARG A 28 12.73 12.52 5.16
CA ARG A 28 11.97 12.54 6.41
C ARG A 28 11.50 11.12 6.72
N LYS A 29 12.11 10.50 7.73
CA LYS A 29 11.57 9.29 8.32
C LYS A 29 10.19 9.62 8.94
N PRO A 30 9.17 8.77 8.79
CA PRO A 30 7.88 9.00 9.41
C PRO A 30 8.06 9.12 10.94
N THR A 31 7.62 10.25 11.50
CA THR A 31 7.77 10.56 12.92
C THR A 31 6.74 9.81 13.77
N LYS A 32 7.26 9.00 14.71
CA LYS A 32 6.64 8.35 15.88
C LYS A 32 5.33 7.59 15.66
N ALA A 33 5.37 6.30 15.99
CA ALA A 33 4.20 5.44 16.16
C ALA A 33 3.12 6.16 17.00
N PHE A 34 1.87 6.08 16.54
CA PHE A 34 0.72 6.68 17.21
C PHE A 34 0.67 6.30 18.70
N PRO A 35 0.29 7.23 19.59
CA PRO A 35 0.18 6.94 21.01
C PRO A 35 -0.85 5.83 21.24
N ARG A 36 -0.49 4.83 22.07
CA ARG A 36 -1.36 3.69 22.34
C ARG A 36 -2.66 4.15 23.02
N PRO A 37 -3.84 3.66 22.59
CA PRO A 37 -5.13 3.99 23.22
C PRO A 37 -5.19 3.57 24.70
N ARG A 38 -5.94 4.32 25.51
CA ARG A 38 -6.15 4.02 26.95
C ARG A 38 -7.21 2.93 27.21
N PHE A 39 -8.20 2.79 26.34
CA PHE A 39 -9.29 1.81 26.49
C PHE A 39 -8.84 0.40 26.09
N ALA A 40 -9.18 -0.62 26.87
CA ALA A 40 -8.70 -2.00 26.66
C ALA A 40 -9.06 -2.56 25.27
N PHE A 41 -10.29 -2.32 24.80
CA PHE A 41 -10.73 -2.76 23.48
C PHE A 41 -9.98 -2.05 22.34
N ALA A 42 -9.84 -0.72 22.43
CA ALA A 42 -9.11 0.06 21.45
C ALA A 42 -7.62 -0.31 21.40
N ARG A 43 -7.04 -0.66 22.55
CA ARG A 43 -5.66 -1.15 22.66
C ARG A 43 -5.49 -2.51 21.98
N PHE A 44 -6.44 -3.43 22.16
CA PHE A 44 -6.42 -4.72 21.49
C PHE A 44 -6.48 -4.58 19.96
N LEU A 45 -7.40 -3.74 19.45
CA LEU A 45 -7.48 -3.46 18.01
C LEU A 45 -6.22 -2.77 17.48
N PHE A 46 -5.65 -1.82 18.23
CA PHE A 46 -4.41 -1.14 17.86
C PHE A 46 -3.23 -2.10 17.77
N ASP A 47 -3.09 -3.00 18.74
CA ASP A 47 -2.03 -4.00 18.74
C ASP A 47 -2.25 -5.01 17.60
N LEU A 48 -3.49 -5.37 17.26
CA LEU A 48 -3.81 -6.22 16.11
C LEU A 48 -3.45 -5.57 14.78
N THR A 49 -3.86 -4.32 14.54
CA THR A 49 -3.65 -3.63 13.25
C THR A 49 -2.22 -3.12 13.07
N THR A 50 -1.49 -2.89 14.15
CA THR A 50 -0.07 -2.46 14.10
C THR A 50 0.89 -3.65 13.94
N ASN A 51 0.41 -4.89 14.01
CA ASN A 51 1.24 -6.08 13.84
C ASN A 51 1.60 -6.32 12.36
N GLN A 52 2.88 -6.57 12.06
CA GLN A 52 3.36 -6.88 10.71
C GLN A 52 2.66 -8.10 10.09
N LYS A 53 2.24 -9.07 10.92
CA LYS A 53 1.50 -10.24 10.45
C LYS A 53 0.13 -9.87 9.86
N PHE A 54 -0.54 -8.87 10.44
CA PHE A 54 -1.80 -8.35 9.94
C PHE A 54 -1.60 -7.61 8.63
N ASP A 55 -0.55 -6.79 8.53
CA ASP A 55 -0.18 -6.10 7.28
C ASP A 55 0.08 -7.10 6.12
N ILE A 56 0.85 -8.17 6.38
CA ILE A 56 1.07 -9.26 5.42
C ILE A 56 -0.25 -9.94 5.02
N PHE A 57 -1.15 -10.17 5.97
CA PHE A 57 -2.45 -10.76 5.70
C PHE A 57 -3.28 -9.88 4.75
N ILE A 58 -3.38 -8.58 5.00
CA ILE A 58 -4.07 -7.63 4.11
C ILE A 58 -3.43 -7.59 2.72
N MET A 59 -2.08 -7.59 2.65
CA MET A 59 -1.35 -7.63 1.37
C MET A 59 -1.71 -8.88 0.55
N ILE A 60 -1.80 -10.06 1.18
CA ILE A 60 -2.20 -11.31 0.53
C ILE A 60 -3.66 -11.23 0.06
N CYS A 61 -4.56 -10.69 0.88
CA CYS A 61 -5.96 -10.52 0.52
C CYS A 61 -6.12 -9.65 -0.75
N ILE A 62 -5.41 -8.52 -0.83
CA ILE A 62 -5.44 -7.64 -2.00
C ILE A 62 -4.88 -8.36 -3.24
N PHE A 63 -3.78 -9.10 -3.09
CA PHE A 63 -3.18 -9.88 -4.17
C PHE A 63 -4.11 -10.97 -4.68
N LEU A 64 -4.79 -11.68 -3.79
CA LEU A 64 -5.76 -12.72 -4.14
C LEU A 64 -6.97 -12.13 -4.87
N ASN A 65 -7.46 -10.95 -4.48
CA ASN A 65 -8.53 -10.26 -5.20
C ASN A 65 -8.11 -9.88 -6.64
N MET A 66 -6.89 -9.37 -6.81
CA MET A 66 -6.31 -9.11 -8.14
C MET A 66 -6.23 -10.41 -8.96
N PHE A 67 -5.82 -11.51 -8.33
CA PHE A 67 -5.74 -12.82 -8.98
C PHE A 67 -7.11 -13.37 -9.38
N CYS A 68 -8.13 -13.22 -8.54
CA CYS A 68 -9.51 -13.64 -8.84
C CYS A 68 -10.06 -12.92 -10.09
N MET A 69 -9.82 -11.61 -10.21
CA MET A 69 -10.19 -10.86 -11.42
C MET A 69 -9.38 -11.29 -12.65
N CYS A 70 -8.09 -11.62 -12.48
CA CYS A 70 -7.27 -12.12 -13.59
C CYS A 70 -7.68 -13.52 -14.06
N LEU A 71 -8.23 -14.35 -13.17
CA LEU A 71 -8.72 -15.69 -13.50
C LEU A 71 -10.11 -15.67 -14.12
N GLU A 72 -10.79 -14.53 -14.14
CA GLU A 72 -12.07 -14.38 -14.81
C GLU A 72 -11.89 -14.59 -16.33
N HIS A 73 -12.52 -15.63 -16.87
CA HIS A 73 -12.48 -15.95 -18.30
C HIS A 73 -13.88 -16.07 -18.91
N HIS A 74 -14.01 -16.00 -20.24
CA HIS A 74 -15.29 -16.22 -20.90
C HIS A 74 -15.64 -17.73 -20.89
N ASN A 75 -16.91 -18.10 -20.70
CA ASN A 75 -17.41 -19.49 -20.56
C ASN A 75 -16.89 -20.28 -19.32
N GLN A 76 -16.93 -19.66 -18.14
CA GLN A 76 -16.60 -20.33 -16.88
C GLN A 76 -17.66 -21.37 -16.51
N THR A 77 -17.24 -22.42 -15.81
CA THR A 77 -18.20 -23.34 -15.18
C THR A 77 -19.01 -22.58 -14.12
N LEU A 78 -20.29 -22.94 -13.97
CA LEU A 78 -21.20 -22.30 -13.02
C LEU A 78 -20.62 -22.26 -11.60
N THR A 79 -19.93 -23.34 -11.19
CA THR A 79 -19.25 -23.46 -9.90
C THR A 79 -18.09 -22.48 -9.74
N PHE A 80 -17.33 -22.21 -10.81
CA PHE A 80 -16.21 -21.29 -10.79
C PHE A 80 -16.69 -19.84 -10.66
N GLY A 81 -17.70 -19.45 -11.44
CA GLY A 81 -18.30 -18.11 -11.35
C GLY A 81 -18.94 -17.82 -9.99
N LEU A 82 -19.65 -18.81 -9.40
CA LEU A 82 -20.19 -18.67 -8.04
C LEU A 82 -19.09 -18.52 -6.99
N THR A 83 -18.00 -19.28 -7.11
CA THR A 83 -16.85 -19.21 -6.19
C THR A 83 -16.16 -17.85 -6.26
N LEU A 84 -15.91 -17.33 -7.48
CA LEU A 84 -15.40 -15.97 -7.68
C LEU A 84 -16.33 -14.92 -7.06
N GLY A 85 -17.65 -15.08 -7.23
CA GLY A 85 -18.65 -14.18 -6.65
C GLY A 85 -18.62 -14.13 -5.11
N TYR A 86 -18.53 -15.31 -4.46
CA TYR A 86 -18.38 -15.37 -2.99
C TYR A 86 -17.07 -14.74 -2.52
N ILE A 87 -15.96 -15.02 -3.20
CA ILE A 87 -14.66 -14.46 -2.86
C ILE A 87 -14.66 -12.93 -3.01
N ASN A 88 -15.23 -12.39 -4.09
CA ASN A 88 -15.37 -10.95 -4.30
C ASN A 88 -16.24 -10.30 -3.21
N HIS A 89 -17.35 -10.96 -2.81
CA HIS A 89 -18.20 -10.47 -1.73
C HIS A 89 -17.48 -10.44 -0.38
N VAL A 90 -16.68 -11.46 -0.07
CA VAL A 90 -15.83 -11.49 1.13
C VAL A 90 -14.78 -10.38 1.10
N PHE A 91 -14.15 -10.12 -0.05
CA PHE A 91 -13.17 -9.03 -0.18
C PHE A 91 -13.77 -7.63 -0.05
N VAL A 92 -15.03 -7.42 -0.47
CA VAL A 92 -15.73 -6.14 -0.32
C VAL A 92 -16.21 -5.92 1.11
N ALA A 93 -16.56 -7.00 1.82
CA ALA A 93 -17.07 -6.93 3.20
C ALA A 93 -15.97 -6.86 4.28
N MET A 94 -14.77 -7.33 3.95
CA MET A 94 -13.58 -7.32 4.82
C MET A 94 -12.91 -5.94 4.86
#